data_AF-A0A1V5WDR1-F1
#
_entry.id   AF-A0A1V5WDR1-F1
#
_cell.length_a   1.000
_cell.length_b   1.000
_cell.length_c   1.000
_cell.angle_alpha   90.00
_cell.angle_beta   90.00
_cell.angle_gamma   90.00
#
_symmetry.space_group_name_H-M   'P 1'
#
loop_
_entity.id
_entity.type
_entity.pdbx_description
1 polymer ?
#
loop_
_entity_poly.entity_id
_entity_poly.type
_entity_poly.pdbx_seq_one_letter_code
_entity_poly.pdbx_strand_id
1 'polypeptide(L)'
;MSHYDFILAVILAGGGSAGLNLAHALLQSPLRERSLLIVDQDPKDTNDRTWCSWLVGPHPFEPLLYASWERPRFTGGGYDAILPLAPYRYIL
;
A
#
# COMPACT_ATOMS: atom_id res chain seq x y z
N MET A 1 -29.41 14.23 12.16
CA MET A 1 -28.41 13.61 11.26
C MET A 1 -29.08 12.41 10.63
N SER A 2 -29.37 12.48 9.32
CA SER A 2 -30.25 11.52 8.67
C SER A 2 -29.49 10.25 8.31
N HIS A 3 -30.13 9.11 8.55
CA HIS A 3 -29.64 7.76 8.31
C HIS A 3 -29.25 7.46 6.84
N TYR A 4 -29.51 8.39 5.91
CA TYR A 4 -29.35 8.23 4.46
C TYR A 4 -27.92 8.49 3.94
N ASP A 5 -27.07 9.19 4.70
CA ASP A 5 -25.71 9.54 4.23
C ASP A 5 -24.78 8.31 4.11
N PHE A 6 -25.10 7.21 4.80
CA PHE A 6 -24.35 5.95 4.69
C PHE A 6 -24.56 5.21 3.36
N ILE A 7 -25.68 5.44 2.65
CA ILE A 7 -26.04 4.67 1.44
C ILE A 7 -25.25 5.16 0.20
N LEU A 8 -24.72 6.39 0.24
CA LEU A 8 -23.89 6.96 -0.84
C LEU A 8 -22.39 6.96 -0.51
N ALA A 9 -22.01 6.38 0.64
CA ALA A 9 -20.65 6.39 1.16
C ALA A 9 -19.92 5.06 0.91
N VAL A 10 -18.61 5.14 0.65
CA VAL A 10 -17.73 3.96 0.67
C VAL A 10 -17.22 3.79 2.10
N ILE A 11 -17.39 2.60 2.66
CA ILE A 11 -16.90 2.27 4.00
C ILE A 11 -15.74 1.28 3.85
N LEU A 12 -14.57 1.66 4.37
CA LEU A 12 -13.39 0.81 4.45
C LEU A 12 -13.18 0.39 5.90
N ALA A 13 -13.41 -0.89 6.18
CA ALA A 13 -13.16 -1.50 7.49
C ALA A 13 -11.69 -1.93 7.60
N GLY A 14 -10.81 -0.93 7.74
CA GLY A 14 -9.37 -1.09 7.94
C GLY A 14 -8.60 0.04 7.27
N GLY A 15 -7.82 0.79 8.06
CA GLY A 15 -6.88 1.83 7.66
C GLY A 15 -5.45 1.33 7.51
N GLY A 16 -5.27 0.05 7.14
CA GLY A 16 -3.98 -0.49 6.74
C GLY A 16 -3.61 -0.14 5.29
N SER A 17 -2.49 -0.69 4.82
CA SER A 17 -1.99 -0.45 3.45
C SER A 17 -3.06 -0.67 2.39
N ALA A 18 -3.80 -1.79 2.43
CA ALA A 18 -4.85 -2.08 1.45
C ALA A 18 -5.98 -1.03 1.45
N GLY A 19 -6.48 -0.66 2.62
CA GLY A 19 -7.56 0.33 2.74
C GLY A 19 -7.13 1.72 2.31
N LEU A 20 -5.94 2.15 2.72
CA LEU A 20 -5.41 3.47 2.34
C LEU A 20 -5.05 3.56 0.85
N ASN A 21 -4.51 2.49 0.25
CA ASN A 21 -4.28 2.43 -1.19
C ASN A 21 -5.60 2.48 -1.97
N LEU A 22 -6.63 1.75 -1.52
CA LEU A 22 -7.94 1.80 -2.14
C LEU A 22 -8.58 3.19 -2.00
N ALA A 23 -8.49 3.81 -0.82
CA ALA A 23 -8.92 5.18 -0.59
C ALA A 23 -8.24 6.15 -1.58
N HIS A 24 -6.92 6.05 -1.72
CA HIS A 24 -6.17 6.86 -2.67
C HIS A 24 -6.65 6.65 -4.12
N ALA A 25 -6.83 5.39 -4.54
CA ALA A 25 -7.34 5.08 -5.87
C ALA A 25 -8.75 5.62 -6.12
N LEU A 26 -9.64 5.57 -5.11
CA LEU A 26 -10.99 6.12 -5.19
C LEU A 26 -10.99 7.64 -5.38
N LEU A 27 -10.08 8.36 -4.72
CA LEU A 27 -9.90 9.80 -4.89
C LEU A 27 -9.43 10.19 -6.31
N GLN A 28 -8.83 9.25 -7.05
CA GLN A 28 -8.43 9.44 -8.46
C GLN A 28 -9.47 8.90 -9.46
N SER A 29 -10.60 8.40 -8.96
CA SER A 29 -11.64 7.78 -9.78
C SER A 29 -12.87 8.70 -9.94
N PRO A 30 -13.86 8.33 -10.77
CA PRO A 30 -15.16 9.01 -10.80
C PRO A 30 -15.91 9.02 -9.46
N LEU A 31 -15.49 8.20 -8.49
CA LEU A 31 -16.06 8.14 -7.14
C LEU A 31 -15.45 9.15 -6.15
N ARG A 32 -14.54 10.01 -6.59
CA ARG A 32 -13.85 10.98 -5.70
C ARG A 32 -14.78 11.91 -4.92
N GLU A 33 -15.97 12.19 -5.44
CA GLU A 33 -16.97 13.06 -4.79
C GLU A 33 -17.84 12.30 -3.77
N ARG A 34 -17.63 10.98 -3.62
CA ARG A 34 -18.34 10.17 -2.63
C ARG A 34 -17.69 10.34 -1.26
N SER A 35 -18.52 10.39 -0.23
CA SER A 35 -18.04 10.33 1.14
C SER A 35 -17.31 9.00 1.39
N LEU A 36 -16.13 9.08 1.99
CA LEU A 36 -15.33 7.93 2.38
C LEU A 36 -15.25 7.87 3.91
N LEU A 37 -15.65 6.75 4.49
CA LEU A 37 -15.47 6.45 5.90
C LEU A 37 -14.44 5.33 6.05
N ILE A 38 -13.35 5.59 6.76
CA ILE A 38 -12.37 4.57 7.14
C ILE A 38 -12.55 4.27 8.63
N VAL A 39 -12.79 3.00 8.96
CA VAL A 39 -12.92 2.52 10.34
C VAL A 39 -11.77 1.56 10.60
N ASP A 40 -10.91 1.90 11.55
CA ASP A 40 -9.83 1.04 12.03
C ASP A 40 -9.96 0.89 13.55
N GLN A 41 -9.53 -0.25 14.07
CA GLN A 41 -9.51 -0.52 15.51
C GLN A 41 -8.41 0.29 16.22
N ASP A 42 -7.29 0.52 15.50
CA ASP A 42 -6.09 1.12 16.05
C ASP A 42 -5.98 2.57 15.55
N PRO A 43 -5.67 3.54 16.43
CA PRO A 43 -5.35 4.88 15.99
C PRO A 43 -4.08 4.86 15.12
N LYS A 44 -4.12 5.53 13.97
CA LYS A 44 -3.00 5.61 13.00
C LYS A 44 -2.20 6.89 13.22
N ASP A 45 -1.66 7.06 14.42
CA ASP A 45 -0.90 8.22 14.85
C ASP A 45 0.63 7.99 14.83
N THR A 46 1.05 6.75 14.65
CA THR A 46 2.46 6.34 14.66
C THR A 46 2.77 5.44 13.47
N ASN A 47 4.03 5.45 13.02
CA ASN A 47 4.50 4.52 11.98
C ASN A 47 4.94 3.21 12.64
N ASP A 48 3.96 2.33 12.87
CA ASP A 48 4.12 1.06 13.59
C ASP A 48 4.44 -0.12 12.66
N ARG A 49 4.36 0.07 11.33
CA ARG A 49 4.43 -1.01 10.35
C ARG A 49 5.32 -0.67 9.18
N THR A 50 6.15 -1.64 8.85
CA THR A 50 6.97 -1.65 7.65
C THR A 50 6.17 -2.23 6.48
N TRP A 51 5.99 -1.46 5.40
CA TRP A 51 5.31 -1.93 4.20
C TRP A 51 6.33 -2.29 3.15
N CYS A 52 6.18 -3.46 2.54
CA CYS A 52 7.03 -3.90 1.46
C CYS A 52 6.19 -4.46 0.33
N SER A 53 6.69 -4.35 -0.91
CA SER A 53 5.96 -4.78 -2.09
C SER A 53 6.88 -5.14 -3.23
N TRP A 54 6.33 -5.87 -4.20
CA TRP A 54 6.98 -6.14 -5.48
C TRP A 54 6.41 -5.18 -6.50
N LEU A 55 7.28 -4.37 -7.11
CA LEU A 55 6.88 -3.35 -8.06
C LEU A 55 7.44 -3.67 -9.45
N VAL A 56 6.62 -3.42 -10.47
CA VAL A 56 7.05 -3.39 -11.87
C VAL A 56 6.91 -1.97 -12.38
N GLY A 57 7.99 -1.40 -12.92
CA GLY A 57 7.98 -0.04 -13.45
C GLY A 57 7.84 1.05 -12.38
N PRO A 58 7.39 2.26 -12.76
CA PRO A 58 7.28 3.40 -11.87
C PRO A 58 6.06 3.34 -10.94
N HIS A 59 6.18 3.87 -9.71
CA HIS A 59 5.07 4.00 -8.76
C HIS A 59 4.87 5.42 -8.22
N PRO A 60 3.63 5.90 -8.00
CA PRO A 60 3.37 7.22 -7.41
C PRO A 60 4.00 7.43 -6.01
N PHE A 61 4.20 6.35 -5.26
CA PHE A 61 4.78 6.41 -3.91
C PHE A 61 6.30 6.18 -3.89
N GLU A 62 6.99 6.20 -5.03
CA GLU A 62 8.46 6.10 -5.06
C GLU A 62 9.18 7.12 -4.16
N PRO A 63 8.72 8.39 -4.05
CA PRO A 63 9.34 9.35 -3.12
C PRO A 63 9.19 8.99 -1.64
N LEU A 64 8.30 8.06 -1.29
CA LEU A 64 8.05 7.61 0.08
C LEU A 64 8.82 6.35 0.44
N LEU A 65 9.56 5.75 -0.50
CA LEU A 65 10.29 4.51 -0.26
C LEU A 65 11.48 4.77 0.66
N TYR A 66 11.63 3.90 1.64
CA TYR A 66 12.80 3.79 2.46
C TYR A 66 13.95 3.07 1.73
N ALA A 67 13.65 2.00 0.99
CA ALA A 67 14.66 1.23 0.26
C ALA A 67 14.09 0.47 -0.95
N SER A 68 14.96 0.10 -1.89
CA SER A 68 14.61 -0.66 -3.09
C SER A 68 15.74 -1.61 -3.46
N TRP A 69 15.39 -2.83 -3.87
CA TRP A 69 16.33 -3.87 -4.29
C TRP A 69 15.92 -4.48 -5.61
N GLU A 70 16.87 -4.55 -6.55
CA GLU A 70 16.71 -5.22 -7.84
C GLU A 70 17.53 -6.52 -7.93
N ARG A 71 18.49 -6.69 -7.00
CA ARG A 71 19.46 -7.79 -7.00
C ARG A 71 19.77 -8.28 -5.58
N PRO A 72 18.85 -9.01 -4.92
CA PRO A 72 19.10 -9.57 -3.60
C PRO A 72 20.09 -10.73 -3.67
N ARG A 73 20.80 -10.93 -2.55
CA ARG A 73 21.65 -12.10 -2.32
C ARG A 73 20.84 -13.20 -1.64
N PHE A 74 20.91 -14.41 -2.18
CA PHE A 74 20.31 -15.61 -1.63
C PHE A 74 21.42 -16.50 -1.08
N THR A 75 21.35 -16.83 0.21
CA THR A 75 22.35 -17.65 0.89
C THR A 75 21.70 -18.80 1.67
N GLY A 76 22.29 -20.00 1.62
CA GLY A 76 21.85 -21.15 2.41
C GLY A 76 22.28 -22.50 1.83
N GLY A 77 22.59 -23.49 2.66
CA GLY A 77 22.89 -24.86 2.20
C GLY A 77 24.05 -24.99 1.21
N GLY A 78 25.06 -24.12 1.27
CA GLY A 78 26.17 -24.06 0.31
C GLY A 78 25.87 -23.24 -0.96
N TYR A 79 24.67 -22.70 -1.08
CA TYR A 79 24.28 -21.76 -2.12
C TYR A 79 24.60 -20.32 -1.67
N ASP A 80 25.25 -19.55 -2.53
CA ASP A 80 25.44 -18.10 -2.41
C ASP A 80 25.39 -17.48 -3.81
N ALA A 81 24.33 -16.74 -4.11
CA ALA A 81 24.16 -16.08 -5.40
C ALA A 81 23.44 -14.74 -5.27
N ILE A 82 23.79 -13.80 -6.15
CA ILE A 82 23.04 -12.56 -6.36
C ILE A 82 22.22 -12.74 -7.64
N LEU A 83 20.90 -12.74 -7.52
CA LEU A 83 20.00 -12.97 -8.66
C LEU A 83 19.26 -11.67 -9.04
N PRO A 84 19.02 -11.40 -10.33
CA PRO A 84 18.17 -10.29 -10.74
C PRO A 84 16.70 -10.58 -10.43
N LEU A 85 15.97 -9.56 -9.98
CA LEU A 85 14.53 -9.62 -9.76
C LEU A 85 13.71 -9.23 -11.00
N ALA A 86 14.36 -8.81 -12.07
CA ALA A 86 13.71 -8.31 -13.29
C ALA A 86 12.58 -9.25 -13.76
N PRO A 87 11.39 -8.70 -14.11
CA PRO A 87 11.08 -7.27 -14.25
C PRO A 87 10.68 -6.57 -12.95
N TYR A 88 10.77 -7.25 -11.81
CA TYR A 88 10.38 -6.73 -10.51
C TYR A 88 11.53 -6.02 -9.80
N ARG A 89 11.17 -5.11 -8.90
CA ARG A 89 12.01 -4.67 -7.78
C ARG A 89 11.25 -4.90 -6.47
N TYR A 90 11.95 -5.27 -5.42
CA TYR A 90 11.40 -5.30 -4.07
C TYR A 90 11.57 -3.93 -3.42
N ILE A 91 10.52 -3.37 -2.84
CA ILE A 91 10.54 -2.04 -2.23
C ILE A 91 10.15 -2.09 -0.76
N LEU A 92 10.61 -1.09 -0.03
CA LEU A 92 10.32 -0.79 1.36
C LEU A 92 10.02 0.70 1.51
#